data_AF-A0A2T3Z0Z2-F1
#
_entry.id   AF-A0A2T3Z0Z2-F1
#
_cell.length_a   1.000
_cell.length_b   1.000
_cell.length_c   1.000
_cell.angle_alpha   90.00
_cell.angle_beta   90.00
_cell.angle_gamma   90.00
#
_symmetry.space_group_name_H-M   'P 1'
#
loop_
_entity.id
_entity.type
_entity.pdbx_description
1 polymer ?
#
loop_
_entity_poly.entity_id
_entity_poly.type
_entity_poly.pdbx_seq_one_letter_code
_entity_poly.pdbx_strand_id
1 'polypeptide(L)'
;MAAVTNSAPRDIPFATFSAANDAAVLLFELIQAKASPPTLISSGNTIGYHISLPLSSDISSSDGNSSDSASEFQASHSSKLVEWKIGAGASPTLADKELGLTNPDILLCAPGDTPASHRIRNYIKDFHAYITFHPTSGVLMLRNFCDRPIIYEQGDMHDNDLTLRLDEWGKGMTCVLRREHNYIRFGPYRFLFKFVTQTRQNFDRFTAYMNGVIKSDFHGLNPSRLFNFIPMPSPYHETSWNIWLHHKIPTTNVTTGVDIRTGQPVAVKKLWNRETSKTRQYVVERLKMALQSRDAQDSGILRIIDVWCSHQTSPPCLFDASNSDMLDECRYTFYSMPLAGYNFLDLPWTKLEHDIHLTYFHQTLLGLSALHEQGLIHGNIRPTSLLILANTAHTSYTTTKALSTKRAVLSLSMSQVERKPYDITCICIAPEAWQKINSRSTTKLDKTKLDIWALATSWIYTFMRPPDNFKIVTERDHLQMQRQVQYRIERLSFLRRFAPLLNKMLAWEPECRPSAAEALASNAWQPVWDEKQRREDKKKQKRKAKMQSGGAKRVRVLSPATEDYKIIESDSKKD
;
A
#
# COMPACT_ATOMS: atom_id res chain seq x y z
N MET A 1 25.91 -40.31 30.13
CA MET A 1 25.39 -39.76 28.86
C MET A 1 24.19 -38.90 29.20
N ALA A 2 24.37 -37.57 29.26
CA ALA A 2 23.27 -36.65 29.52
C ALA A 2 22.55 -36.36 28.21
N ALA A 3 21.25 -36.65 28.18
CA ALA A 3 20.39 -36.37 27.04
C ALA A 3 20.27 -34.85 26.86
N VAL A 4 20.89 -34.33 25.80
CA VAL A 4 20.68 -32.97 25.33
C VAL A 4 19.27 -32.92 24.74
N THR A 5 18.30 -32.47 25.52
CA THR A 5 17.00 -32.06 25.00
C THR A 5 17.21 -30.80 24.16
N ASN A 6 17.41 -30.98 22.85
CA ASN A 6 17.36 -29.92 21.86
C ASN A 6 15.91 -29.39 21.76
N SER A 7 15.49 -28.57 22.73
CA SER A 7 14.32 -27.72 22.54
C SER A 7 14.70 -26.65 21.52
N ALA A 8 14.06 -26.65 20.35
CA ALA A 8 14.24 -25.59 19.37
C ALA A 8 14.00 -24.22 20.04
N PRO A 9 14.79 -23.18 19.72
CA PRO A 9 14.63 -21.87 20.35
C PRO A 9 13.20 -21.33 20.13
N ARG A 10 12.56 -20.93 21.25
CA ARG A 10 11.17 -20.46 21.35
C ARG A 10 10.91 -19.16 20.56
N ASP A 11 11.95 -18.42 20.22
CA ASP A 11 11.87 -17.22 19.40
C ASP A 11 12.66 -17.37 18.10
N ILE A 12 12.32 -16.55 17.10
CA ILE A 12 13.06 -16.45 15.84
C ILE A 12 14.08 -15.31 15.99
N PRO A 13 15.40 -15.59 16.02
CA PRO A 13 16.41 -14.53 16.01
C PRO A 13 16.25 -13.66 14.75
N PHE A 14 16.09 -12.35 14.93
CA PHE A 14 15.71 -11.46 13.83
C PHE A 14 16.81 -10.45 13.49
N ALA A 15 17.23 -9.63 14.45
CA ALA A 15 18.22 -8.57 14.21
C ALA A 15 19.08 -8.29 15.45
N THR A 16 20.15 -7.53 15.25
CA THR A 16 20.94 -6.90 16.32
C THR A 16 20.93 -5.39 16.14
N PHE A 17 20.92 -4.66 17.26
CA PHE A 17 21.10 -3.21 17.33
C PHE A 17 22.33 -2.93 18.20
N SER A 18 23.50 -2.74 17.57
CA SER A 18 24.79 -2.66 18.25
C SER A 18 25.38 -1.26 18.21
N ALA A 19 26.29 -0.97 19.15
CA ALA A 19 27.09 0.24 19.10
C ALA A 19 28.02 0.24 17.86
N ALA A 20 28.21 1.42 17.26
CA ALA A 20 29.03 1.59 16.06
C ALA A 20 30.01 2.78 16.15
N ASN A 21 30.15 3.37 17.34
CA ASN A 21 31.21 4.29 17.73
C ASN A 21 31.45 4.24 19.25
N ASP A 22 32.58 4.76 19.71
CA ASP A 22 32.99 4.71 21.13
C ASP A 22 31.94 5.31 22.08
N ALA A 23 31.31 6.41 21.68
CA ALA A 23 30.25 7.03 22.46
C ALA A 23 29.05 6.10 22.69
N ALA A 24 28.66 5.31 21.68
CA ALA A 24 27.60 4.32 21.82
C ALA A 24 28.05 3.06 22.59
N VAL A 25 29.33 2.67 22.48
CA VAL A 25 29.89 1.55 23.26
C VAL A 25 29.82 1.87 24.75
N LEU A 26 30.39 3.01 25.16
CA LEU A 26 30.38 3.47 26.55
C LEU A 26 28.95 3.62 27.10
N LEU A 27 28.02 4.05 26.25
CA LEU A 27 26.61 4.14 26.59
C LEU A 27 26.02 2.77 26.93
N PHE A 28 26.25 1.75 26.08
CA PHE A 28 25.75 0.41 26.31
C PHE A 28 26.43 -0.29 27.48
N GLU A 29 27.73 -0.09 27.70
CA GLU A 29 28.43 -0.60 28.87
C GLU A 29 27.83 -0.04 30.17
N LEU A 30 27.54 1.27 30.20
CA LEU A 30 26.89 1.90 31.35
C LEU A 30 25.47 1.36 31.60
N ILE A 31 24.70 1.11 30.55
CA ILE A 31 23.37 0.51 30.65
C ILE A 31 23.47 -0.92 31.16
N GLN A 32 24.40 -1.72 30.61
CA GLN A 32 24.62 -3.09 31.03
C GLN A 32 25.01 -3.17 32.52
N ALA A 33 25.86 -2.25 32.98
CA ALA A 33 26.29 -2.18 34.38
C ALA A 33 25.16 -1.77 35.35
N LYS A 34 24.21 -0.92 34.91
CA LYS A 34 23.18 -0.34 35.80
C LYS A 34 21.81 -1.02 35.73
N ALA A 35 21.41 -1.49 34.56
CA ALA A 35 20.08 -2.03 34.30
C ALA A 35 20.11 -3.51 33.87
N SER A 36 21.24 -3.97 33.34
CA SER A 36 21.45 -5.32 32.78
C SER A 36 20.24 -5.85 31.98
N PRO A 37 19.75 -5.15 30.94
CA PRO A 37 18.61 -5.62 30.16
C PRO A 37 18.94 -7.01 29.55
N PRO A 38 18.03 -7.99 29.62
CA PRO A 38 18.34 -9.37 29.23
C PRO A 38 18.68 -9.53 27.74
N THR A 39 18.22 -8.61 26.90
CA THR A 39 18.50 -8.58 25.46
C THR A 39 19.80 -7.86 25.11
N LEU A 40 20.44 -7.15 26.05
CA LEU A 40 21.70 -6.43 25.82
C LEU A 40 22.88 -7.37 26.09
N ILE A 41 23.57 -7.77 25.02
CA ILE A 41 24.66 -8.75 25.07
C ILE A 41 25.97 -8.06 24.69
N SER A 42 27.03 -8.39 25.43
CA SER A 42 28.41 -7.99 25.13
C SER A 42 29.20 -9.23 24.73
N SER A 43 29.79 -9.20 23.54
CA SER A 43 30.54 -10.31 22.96
C SER A 43 31.94 -9.83 22.55
N GLY A 44 32.76 -9.39 23.51
CA GLY A 44 34.20 -9.07 23.38
C GLY A 44 34.55 -7.93 22.41
N ASN A 45 34.11 -8.03 21.16
CA ASN A 45 34.32 -7.10 20.06
C ASN A 45 33.08 -6.23 19.77
N THR A 46 31.90 -6.56 20.30
CA THR A 46 30.66 -5.83 20.06
C THR A 46 29.73 -5.87 21.27
N ILE A 47 28.97 -4.78 21.49
CA ILE A 47 27.89 -4.71 22.48
C ILE A 47 26.61 -4.22 21.81
N GLY A 48 25.47 -4.88 22.09
CA GLY A 48 24.21 -4.54 21.42
C GLY A 48 22.99 -5.34 21.88
N TYR A 49 21.82 -4.85 21.50
CA TYR A 49 20.54 -5.50 21.74
C TYR A 49 20.30 -6.60 20.71
N HIS A 50 19.93 -7.79 21.17
CA HIS A 50 19.39 -8.86 20.34
C HIS A 50 17.88 -8.73 20.24
N ILE A 51 17.39 -8.74 19.00
CA ILE A 51 15.97 -8.58 18.67
C ILE A 51 15.48 -9.90 18.10
N SER A 52 14.42 -10.42 18.69
CA SER A 52 13.80 -11.68 18.30
C SER A 52 12.30 -11.50 18.04
N LEU A 53 11.71 -12.42 17.30
CA LEU A 53 10.27 -12.47 17.03
C LEU A 53 9.63 -13.63 17.80
N PRO A 54 8.45 -13.41 18.41
CA PRO A 54 7.71 -14.47 19.09
C PRO A 54 7.19 -15.49 18.06
N LEU A 55 7.29 -16.78 18.39
CA LEU A 55 6.63 -17.84 17.62
C LEU A 55 5.10 -17.73 17.79
N SER A 56 4.37 -18.03 16.71
CA SER A 56 2.92 -17.82 16.56
C SER A 56 2.00 -18.53 17.57
N SER A 57 2.52 -19.29 18.53
CA SER A 57 1.72 -20.01 19.54
C SER A 57 1.19 -19.13 20.68
N ASP A 58 1.74 -17.93 20.88
CA ASP A 58 1.51 -17.18 22.14
C ASP A 58 0.62 -15.93 21.96
N ILE A 59 -0.07 -15.77 20.82
CA ILE A 59 -1.00 -14.65 20.59
C ILE A 59 -2.39 -14.90 21.24
N SER A 60 -2.59 -16.03 21.92
CA SER A 60 -3.79 -16.28 22.73
C SER A 60 -3.51 -16.09 24.24
N SER A 61 -4.34 -15.22 24.83
CA SER A 61 -4.67 -15.06 26.26
C SER A 61 -3.60 -14.54 27.23
N SER A 62 -3.61 -13.22 27.43
CA SER A 62 -3.69 -12.70 28.81
C SER A 62 -4.91 -11.79 28.89
N ASP A 63 -6.03 -12.33 29.37
CA ASP A 63 -7.03 -11.61 30.16
C ASP A 63 -8.16 -12.57 30.57
N GLY A 64 -8.24 -12.81 31.89
CA GLY A 64 -9.49 -13.00 32.63
C GLY A 64 -10.32 -14.26 32.38
N ASN A 65 -10.16 -15.25 33.28
CA ASN A 65 -11.23 -16.18 33.63
C ASN A 65 -12.50 -15.43 34.07
N SER A 66 -13.58 -15.52 33.29
CA SER A 66 -14.94 -15.53 33.81
C SER A 66 -15.87 -16.26 32.85
N SER A 67 -16.61 -17.20 33.41
CA SER A 67 -17.46 -18.22 32.80
C SER A 67 -18.65 -17.71 31.98
N ASP A 68 -19.03 -18.55 31.02
CA ASP A 68 -20.38 -18.80 30.48
C ASP A 68 -21.14 -17.65 29.82
N SER A 69 -21.13 -17.64 28.48
CA SER A 69 -22.36 -17.69 27.67
C SER A 69 -22.03 -17.79 26.18
N ALA A 70 -22.68 -18.76 25.53
CA ALA A 70 -22.58 -18.99 24.10
C ALA A 70 -23.11 -17.78 23.30
N SER A 71 -22.22 -17.11 22.56
CA SER A 71 -22.62 -16.37 21.36
C SER A 71 -21.52 -16.49 20.31
N GLU A 72 -21.90 -17.00 19.14
CA GLU A 72 -21.08 -17.05 17.93
C GLU A 72 -20.76 -15.63 17.47
N PHE A 73 -19.64 -15.08 17.95
CA PHE A 73 -18.98 -13.95 17.32
C PHE A 73 -17.53 -14.34 17.07
N GLN A 74 -17.22 -14.72 15.82
CA GLN A 74 -15.85 -14.90 15.35
C GLN A 74 -15.09 -13.57 15.51
N ALA A 75 -14.31 -13.49 16.59
CA ALA A 75 -13.33 -12.46 16.81
C ALA A 75 -12.31 -12.50 15.67
N SER A 76 -12.26 -11.43 14.88
CA SER A 76 -11.18 -11.22 13.92
C SER A 76 -9.88 -11.00 14.68
N HIS A 77 -9.07 -12.06 14.83
CA HIS A 77 -7.70 -11.94 15.31
C HIS A 77 -6.88 -11.09 14.30
N SER A 78 -6.79 -9.79 14.55
CA SER A 78 -5.70 -8.99 13.97
C SER A 78 -4.48 -9.23 14.84
N SER A 79 -3.61 -10.17 14.43
CA SER A 79 -2.27 -10.27 14.99
C SER A 79 -1.60 -8.90 14.85
N LYS A 80 -1.41 -8.21 15.98
CA LYS A 80 -0.71 -6.93 16.00
C LYS A 80 0.74 -7.22 15.59
N LEU A 81 1.20 -6.61 14.49
CA LEU A 81 2.60 -6.71 14.08
C LEU A 81 3.49 -6.20 15.21
N VAL A 82 4.64 -6.85 15.36
CA VAL A 82 5.63 -6.52 16.40
C VAL A 82 6.15 -5.09 16.19
N GLU A 83 6.33 -4.38 17.29
CA GLU A 83 6.83 -3.02 17.35
C GLU A 83 7.92 -2.96 18.43
N TRP A 84 9.05 -2.34 18.12
CA TRP A 84 10.15 -2.12 19.07
C TRP A 84 10.37 -0.64 19.29
N LYS A 85 10.22 -0.19 20.53
CA LYS A 85 10.42 1.19 20.95
C LYS A 85 11.88 1.46 21.27
N ILE A 86 12.35 2.63 20.88
CA ILE A 86 13.72 3.10 21.08
C ILE A 86 13.68 4.43 21.83
N GLY A 87 14.46 4.56 22.89
CA GLY A 87 14.55 5.83 23.62
C GLY A 87 15.40 5.77 24.88
N ALA A 88 15.46 6.89 25.58
CA ALA A 88 16.18 7.03 26.84
C ALA A 88 15.44 6.39 28.04
N GLY A 89 14.19 5.94 27.85
CA GLY A 89 13.34 5.45 28.95
C GLY A 89 12.82 6.58 29.83
N ALA A 90 11.91 6.28 30.75
CA ALA A 90 11.33 7.29 31.63
C ALA A 90 12.43 8.06 32.38
N SER A 91 12.28 9.39 32.47
CA SER A 91 13.13 10.19 33.36
C SER A 91 12.89 9.82 34.84
N PRO A 92 13.88 9.98 35.73
CA PRO A 92 13.74 9.66 37.16
C PRO A 92 12.51 10.33 37.80
N THR A 93 12.27 11.60 37.47
CA THR A 93 11.13 12.38 37.96
C THR A 93 9.76 11.90 37.46
N LEU A 94 9.70 11.19 36.32
CA LEU A 94 8.48 10.56 35.80
C LEU A 94 8.31 9.13 36.32
N ALA A 95 9.41 8.41 36.54
CA ALA A 95 9.41 7.08 37.14
C ALA A 95 8.90 7.12 38.59
N ASP A 96 9.34 8.10 39.38
CA ASP A 96 8.94 8.28 40.78
C ASP A 96 7.45 8.63 40.96
N LYS A 97 6.79 9.10 39.89
CA LYS A 97 5.36 9.47 39.91
C LYS A 97 4.44 8.39 39.36
N GLU A 98 4.97 7.23 38.93
CA GLU A 98 4.22 6.17 38.22
C GLU A 98 3.44 6.66 36.98
N LEU A 99 3.77 7.85 36.46
CA LEU A 99 3.10 8.47 35.31
C LEU A 99 3.76 8.06 33.97
N GLY A 100 4.63 7.05 34.00
CA GLY A 100 5.54 6.72 32.91
C GLY A 100 4.92 5.90 31.77
N LEU A 101 5.23 6.30 30.53
CA LEU A 101 5.14 5.39 29.38
C LEU A 101 6.00 4.12 29.64
N THR A 102 5.54 2.98 29.14
CA THR A 102 6.30 1.72 29.12
C THR A 102 7.74 1.94 28.66
N ASN A 103 8.72 1.42 29.41
CA ASN A 103 10.14 1.47 29.06
C ASN A 103 10.35 0.98 27.62
N PRO A 104 11.26 1.61 26.84
CA PRO A 104 11.53 1.19 25.48
C PRO A 104 12.21 -0.18 25.46
N ASP A 105 11.91 -0.97 24.43
CA ASP A 105 12.54 -2.27 24.19
C ASP A 105 14.06 -2.12 23.95
N ILE A 106 14.46 -1.00 23.35
CA ILE A 106 15.85 -0.61 23.13
C ILE A 106 16.13 0.66 23.95
N LEU A 107 16.71 0.45 25.14
CA LEU A 107 17.09 1.53 26.05
C LEU A 107 18.43 2.13 25.63
N LEU A 108 18.46 3.44 25.43
CA LEU A 108 19.62 4.23 25.00
C LEU A 108 20.07 5.27 26.05
N CYS A 109 19.68 5.08 27.31
CA CYS A 109 20.21 5.86 28.43
C CYS A 109 20.17 4.98 29.68
N ALA A 110 21.25 5.00 30.46
CA ALA A 110 21.25 4.28 31.73
C ALA A 110 20.26 4.93 32.71
N PRO A 111 19.56 4.13 33.55
CA PRO A 111 18.64 4.67 34.54
C PRO A 111 19.39 5.46 35.62
N GLY A 112 18.64 6.36 36.27
CA GLY A 112 19.12 7.23 37.35
C GLY A 112 19.41 8.67 36.90
N ASP A 113 19.66 9.52 37.89
CA ASP A 113 19.81 10.97 37.74
C ASP A 113 21.29 11.36 37.82
N THR A 114 22.03 11.18 36.72
CA THR A 114 23.46 11.52 36.64
C THR A 114 23.72 12.60 35.59
N PRO A 115 24.80 13.40 35.72
CA PRO A 115 25.18 14.37 34.69
C PRO A 115 25.31 13.76 33.28
N ALA A 116 25.81 12.52 33.19
CA ALA A 116 25.90 11.78 31.94
C ALA A 116 24.51 11.47 31.37
N SER A 117 23.56 11.01 32.20
CA SER A 117 22.19 10.75 31.78
C SER A 117 21.46 12.01 31.31
N HIS A 118 21.65 13.16 31.96
CA HIS A 118 21.10 14.44 31.48
C HIS A 118 21.67 14.84 30.11
N ARG A 119 22.98 14.68 29.91
CA ARG A 119 23.62 14.97 28.61
C ARG A 119 23.07 14.07 27.50
N ILE A 120 22.91 12.77 27.75
CA ILE A 120 22.30 11.84 26.79
C ILE A 120 20.87 12.25 26.49
N ARG A 121 20.10 12.59 27.52
CA ARG A 121 18.71 13.06 27.42
C ARG A 121 18.55 14.42 26.75
N ASN A 122 19.62 15.13 26.40
CA ASN A 122 19.58 16.29 25.50
C ASN A 122 19.50 15.88 24.02
N TYR A 123 20.00 14.69 23.67
CA TYR A 123 19.98 14.16 22.31
C TYR A 123 18.90 13.08 22.11
N ILE A 124 18.61 12.29 23.13
CA ILE A 124 17.68 11.16 23.05
C ILE A 124 16.50 11.36 24.00
N LYS A 125 15.26 11.42 23.49
CA LYS A 125 14.05 11.55 24.31
C LYS A 125 13.70 10.21 24.96
N ASP A 126 12.87 10.25 25.99
CA ASP A 126 12.36 9.09 26.72
C ASP A 126 11.77 8.03 25.77
N PHE A 127 10.97 8.49 24.80
CA PHE A 127 10.57 7.74 23.61
C PHE A 127 10.96 8.54 22.36
N HIS A 128 11.90 8.02 21.59
CA HIS A 128 12.51 8.73 20.47
C HIS A 128 12.01 8.22 19.12
N ALA A 129 12.01 6.90 18.96
CA ALA A 129 11.73 6.26 17.69
C ALA A 129 11.09 4.89 17.93
N TYR A 130 10.56 4.29 16.87
CA TYR A 130 10.22 2.88 16.90
C TYR A 130 10.48 2.21 15.55
N ILE A 131 10.69 0.90 15.62
CA ILE A 131 10.85 0.03 14.48
C ILE A 131 9.61 -0.87 14.39
N THR A 132 9.03 -0.99 13.20
CA THR A 132 7.84 -1.84 12.98
C THR A 132 7.84 -2.41 11.57
N PHE A 133 7.09 -3.49 11.33
CA PHE A 133 6.86 -3.96 9.97
C PHE A 133 5.75 -3.18 9.29
N HIS A 134 5.94 -2.81 8.03
CA HIS A 134 4.88 -2.23 7.23
C HIS A 134 3.75 -3.28 7.04
N PRO A 135 2.48 -2.94 7.31
CA PRO A 135 1.40 -3.93 7.42
C PRO A 135 1.06 -4.65 6.11
N THR A 136 1.46 -4.08 4.97
CA THR A 136 1.11 -4.63 3.64
C THR A 136 2.32 -5.24 2.91
N SER A 137 3.50 -4.64 3.04
CA SER A 137 4.72 -5.08 2.33
C SER A 137 5.62 -5.94 3.22
N GLY A 138 5.47 -5.86 4.54
CA GLY A 138 6.33 -6.60 5.49
C GLY A 138 7.74 -6.06 5.63
N VAL A 139 8.08 -4.94 4.98
CA VAL A 139 9.41 -4.34 5.12
C VAL A 139 9.55 -3.66 6.47
N LEU A 140 10.77 -3.65 6.99
CA LEU A 140 11.06 -3.05 8.29
C LEU A 140 11.13 -1.52 8.15
N MET A 141 10.34 -0.82 8.95
CA MET A 141 10.20 0.63 8.97
C MET A 141 10.84 1.21 10.22
N LEU A 142 11.61 2.28 10.08
CA LEU A 142 12.03 3.17 11.16
C LEU A 142 11.14 4.41 11.13
N ARG A 143 10.60 4.79 12.30
CA ARG A 143 9.80 6.01 12.45
C ARG A 143 10.36 6.87 13.58
N ASN A 144 10.53 8.16 13.30
CA ASN A 144 10.79 9.14 14.34
C ASN A 144 9.49 9.45 15.11
N PHE A 145 9.57 9.67 16.42
CA PHE A 145 8.41 10.00 17.25
C PHE A 145 8.53 11.37 17.93
N CYS A 146 9.70 12.00 17.91
CA CYS A 146 9.94 13.24 18.65
C CYS A 146 10.53 14.35 17.77
N ASP A 147 10.65 15.53 18.35
CA ASP A 147 11.22 16.73 17.73
C ASP A 147 12.73 16.63 17.43
N ARG A 148 13.42 15.61 17.97
CA ARG A 148 14.85 15.40 17.75
C ARG A 148 15.08 14.55 16.50
N PRO A 149 16.06 14.92 15.66
CA PRO A 149 16.28 14.24 14.39
C PRO A 149 17.00 12.90 14.59
N ILE A 150 16.69 11.97 13.69
CA ILE A 150 17.44 10.73 13.48
C ILE A 150 18.14 10.84 12.13
N ILE A 151 19.41 10.47 12.06
CA ILE A 151 20.13 10.37 10.78
C ILE A 151 20.26 8.90 10.43
N TYR A 152 19.70 8.49 9.30
CA TYR A 152 19.90 7.18 8.71
C TYR A 152 20.93 7.31 7.58
N GLU A 153 22.15 6.84 7.85
CA GLU A 153 23.27 7.03 6.92
C GLU A 153 23.04 6.24 5.63
N GLN A 154 23.23 6.91 4.49
CA GLN A 154 23.01 6.36 3.16
C GLN A 154 21.58 5.78 2.95
N GLY A 155 20.62 6.26 3.74
CA GLY A 155 19.25 5.79 3.76
C GLY A 155 18.37 6.34 2.64
N ASP A 156 18.70 7.50 2.09
CA ASP A 156 17.90 8.19 1.06
C ASP A 156 18.27 7.71 -0.36
N MET A 157 17.68 8.37 -1.35
CA MET A 157 18.02 8.24 -2.77
C MET A 157 19.52 8.54 -3.01
N HIS A 158 20.10 7.82 -3.98
CA HIS A 158 21.52 7.93 -4.35
C HIS A 158 22.49 7.74 -3.18
N ASP A 159 22.07 6.97 -2.17
CA ASP A 159 22.88 6.65 -1.00
C ASP A 159 23.32 7.88 -0.20
N ASN A 160 22.50 8.94 -0.24
CA ASN A 160 22.63 10.08 0.65
C ASN A 160 22.08 9.78 2.05
N ASP A 161 22.54 10.54 3.04
CA ASP A 161 22.03 10.45 4.40
C ASP A 161 20.60 11.00 4.49
N LEU A 162 19.71 10.25 5.15
CA LEU A 162 18.33 10.65 5.38
C LEU A 162 18.18 11.20 6.80
N THR A 163 17.66 12.44 6.91
CA THR A 163 17.31 13.02 8.21
C THR A 163 15.81 12.89 8.48
N LEU A 164 15.43 12.07 9.46
CA LEU A 164 14.04 11.91 9.90
C LEU A 164 13.70 12.94 10.98
N ARG A 165 12.62 13.71 10.78
CA ARG A 165 12.10 14.72 11.72
C ARG A 165 10.59 14.57 11.88
N LEU A 166 9.97 15.42 12.71
CA LEU A 166 8.52 15.63 12.60
C LEU A 166 8.25 16.44 11.33
N ASP A 167 7.20 16.08 10.60
CA ASP A 167 6.70 16.89 9.49
C ASP A 167 5.99 18.15 10.01
N GLU A 168 5.50 18.98 9.09
CA GLU A 168 4.83 20.25 9.41
C GLU A 168 3.56 20.10 10.26
N TRP A 169 2.98 18.89 10.34
CA TRP A 169 1.82 18.58 11.17
C TRP A 169 2.19 17.85 12.46
N GLY A 170 3.48 17.80 12.81
CA GLY A 170 3.97 17.12 14.00
C GLY A 170 3.96 15.59 13.88
N LYS A 171 3.76 15.03 12.70
CA LYS A 171 3.80 13.58 12.47
C LYS A 171 5.21 13.17 12.10
N GLY A 172 5.76 12.21 12.85
CA GLY A 172 7.11 11.74 12.59
C GLY A 172 7.28 11.04 11.24
N MET A 173 8.33 11.45 10.52
CA MET A 173 8.78 10.86 9.27
C MET A 173 9.18 9.39 9.45
N THR A 174 9.06 8.64 8.35
CA THR A 174 9.38 7.22 8.29
C THR A 174 10.40 6.93 7.19
N CYS A 175 11.07 5.78 7.28
CA CYS A 175 11.81 5.19 6.18
C CYS A 175 11.92 3.67 6.31
N VAL A 176 12.26 3.00 5.22
CA VAL A 176 12.55 1.57 5.17
C VAL A 176 14.00 1.32 5.56
N LEU A 177 14.24 0.35 6.46
CA LEU A 177 15.58 -0.18 6.75
C LEU A 177 15.98 -1.18 5.67
N ARG A 178 16.46 -0.64 4.54
CA ARG A 178 16.65 -1.38 3.27
C ARG A 178 18.06 -1.91 3.04
N ARG A 179 18.99 -1.76 3.99
CA ARG A 179 20.41 -2.12 3.81
C ARG A 179 20.79 -3.31 4.68
N GLU A 180 21.80 -4.05 4.26
CA GLU A 180 22.36 -5.13 5.10
C GLU A 180 22.92 -4.55 6.42
N HIS A 181 23.59 -3.41 6.32
CA HIS A 181 24.13 -2.64 7.43
C HIS A 181 23.42 -1.28 7.49
N ASN A 182 22.56 -1.09 8.50
CA ASN A 182 21.78 0.14 8.66
C ASN A 182 22.39 0.97 9.78
N TYR A 183 23.12 2.02 9.44
CA TYR A 183 23.71 2.91 10.44
C TYR A 183 22.74 4.03 10.82
N ILE A 184 22.41 4.11 12.10
CA ILE A 184 21.40 5.02 12.66
C ILE A 184 22.08 5.89 13.72
N ARG A 185 21.90 7.20 13.64
CA ARG A 185 22.48 8.15 14.59
C ARG A 185 21.42 8.92 15.36
N PHE A 186 21.67 9.06 16.66
CA PHE A 186 20.93 9.91 17.57
C PHE A 186 21.92 10.90 18.19
N GLY A 187 22.02 12.11 17.65
CA GLY A 187 23.07 13.06 18.05
C GLY A 187 24.48 12.49 17.82
N PRO A 188 25.36 12.45 18.85
CA PRO A 188 26.72 11.92 18.73
C PRO A 188 26.79 10.38 18.78
N TYR A 189 25.69 9.70 19.09
CA TYR A 189 25.67 8.24 19.24
C TYR A 189 25.34 7.56 17.91
N ARG A 190 26.19 6.63 17.47
CA ARG A 190 26.05 5.90 16.20
C ARG A 190 25.83 4.41 16.48
N PHE A 191 24.79 3.84 15.87
CA PHE A 191 24.39 2.46 16.05
C PHE A 191 24.28 1.74 14.71
N LEU A 192 24.46 0.42 14.73
CA LEU A 192 24.29 -0.46 13.58
C LEU A 192 23.11 -1.40 13.85
N PHE A 193 22.11 -1.34 12.96
CA PHE A 193 21.06 -2.34 12.89
C PHE A 193 21.39 -3.35 11.78
N LYS A 194 21.56 -4.63 12.14
CA LYS A 194 21.92 -5.72 11.24
C LYS A 194 20.96 -6.90 11.38
N PHE A 195 20.52 -7.46 10.25
CA PHE A 195 19.69 -8.66 10.24
C PHE A 195 20.53 -9.91 10.55
N VAL A 196 20.07 -10.75 11.48
CA VAL A 196 20.74 -12.00 11.87
C VAL A 196 20.00 -13.26 11.39
N THR A 197 18.95 -13.11 10.59
CA THR A 197 18.22 -14.20 9.91
C THR A 197 19.02 -14.83 8.76
N GLN A 198 20.35 -14.73 8.75
CA GLN A 198 21.19 -15.14 7.61
C GLN A 198 21.35 -16.67 7.47
N THR A 199 21.05 -17.44 8.52
CA THR A 199 20.98 -18.91 8.36
C THR A 199 19.71 -19.29 7.61
N ARG A 200 19.82 -20.26 6.70
CA ARG A 200 18.68 -20.72 5.88
C ARG A 200 17.46 -21.10 6.73
N GLN A 201 17.69 -21.81 7.84
CA GLN A 201 16.62 -22.22 8.74
C GLN A 201 15.91 -21.03 9.40
N ASN A 202 16.65 -20.02 9.87
CA ASN A 202 16.03 -18.83 10.47
C ASN A 202 15.31 -17.98 9.42
N PHE A 203 15.88 -17.87 8.22
CA PHE A 203 15.25 -17.19 7.09
C PHE A 203 13.93 -17.84 6.70
N ASP A 204 13.88 -19.17 6.61
CA ASP A 204 12.67 -19.92 6.26
C ASP A 204 11.58 -19.77 7.34
N ARG A 205 11.97 -19.86 8.64
CA ARG A 205 11.06 -19.62 9.78
C ARG A 205 10.50 -18.20 9.77
N PHE A 206 11.37 -17.20 9.56
CA PHE A 206 10.98 -15.80 9.46
C PHE A 206 10.03 -15.55 8.28
N THR A 207 10.35 -16.10 7.11
CA THR A 207 9.51 -15.97 5.92
C THR A 207 8.13 -16.59 6.12
N ALA A 208 8.08 -17.77 6.74
CA ALA A 208 6.81 -18.43 7.10
C ALA A 208 6.00 -17.58 8.09
N TYR A 209 6.65 -17.02 9.12
CA TYR A 209 6.02 -16.10 10.06
C TYR A 209 5.43 -14.87 9.35
N MET A 210 6.22 -14.18 8.52
CA MET A 210 5.76 -12.99 7.81
C MET A 210 4.62 -13.29 6.83
N ASN A 211 4.66 -14.43 6.12
CA ASN A 211 3.57 -14.87 5.25
C ASN A 211 2.28 -15.18 6.03
N GLY A 212 2.37 -15.59 7.30
CA GLY A 212 1.21 -15.83 8.16
C GLY A 212 0.62 -14.55 8.75
N VAL A 213 1.47 -13.57 9.10
CA VAL A 213 1.02 -12.32 9.75
C VAL A 213 0.58 -11.26 8.74
N ILE A 214 1.24 -11.16 7.58
CA ILE A 214 0.84 -10.24 6.52
C ILE A 214 -0.32 -10.87 5.75
N LYS A 215 -1.48 -10.21 5.77
CA LYS A 215 -2.63 -10.63 4.96
C LYS A 215 -2.28 -10.52 3.47
N SER A 216 -2.33 -11.64 2.75
CA SER A 216 -2.22 -11.62 1.29
C SER A 216 -3.45 -10.97 0.69
N ASP A 217 -3.30 -9.72 0.26
CA ASP A 217 -4.28 -9.01 -0.57
C ASP A 217 -3.95 -9.11 -2.07
N PHE A 218 -2.90 -9.83 -2.45
CA PHE A 218 -2.30 -9.83 -3.79
C PHE A 218 -2.50 -11.16 -4.51
N HIS A 219 -3.63 -11.36 -5.19
CA HIS A 219 -3.91 -12.55 -6.00
C HIS A 219 -3.83 -13.89 -5.24
N GLY A 220 -3.96 -13.85 -3.91
CA GLY A 220 -3.70 -15.03 -3.06
C GLY A 220 -2.24 -15.51 -3.10
N LEU A 221 -1.31 -14.70 -3.63
CA LEU A 221 0.11 -14.98 -3.59
C LEU A 221 0.65 -14.70 -2.18
N ASN A 222 1.52 -15.58 -1.70
CA ASN A 222 2.26 -15.32 -0.47
C ASN A 222 3.06 -14.01 -0.62
N PRO A 223 3.03 -13.10 0.36
CA PRO A 223 3.77 -11.84 0.29
C PRO A 223 5.26 -12.02 -0.03
N SER A 224 5.89 -13.11 0.42
CA SER A 224 7.29 -13.44 0.10
C SER A 224 7.57 -13.75 -1.37
N ARG A 225 6.54 -13.97 -2.21
CA ARG A 225 6.70 -14.09 -3.67
C ARG A 225 6.80 -12.73 -4.36
N LEU A 226 6.37 -11.68 -3.66
CA LEU A 226 6.32 -10.32 -4.18
C LEU A 226 7.34 -9.42 -3.49
N PHE A 227 7.63 -9.64 -2.21
CA PHE A 227 8.49 -8.76 -1.44
C PHE A 227 9.65 -9.48 -0.78
N ASN A 228 10.80 -8.80 -0.82
CA ASN A 228 11.91 -9.05 0.07
C ASN A 228 11.59 -8.37 1.41
N PHE A 229 11.41 -9.14 2.48
CA PHE A 229 11.17 -8.58 3.81
C PHE A 229 12.45 -8.03 4.45
N ILE A 230 13.59 -8.62 4.08
CA ILE A 230 14.93 -8.21 4.51
C ILE A 230 15.79 -7.95 3.27
N PRO A 231 16.78 -7.06 3.37
CA PRO A 231 17.70 -6.80 2.28
C PRO A 231 18.63 -7.99 2.03
N MET A 232 18.71 -8.37 0.76
CA MET A 232 19.62 -9.40 0.27
C MET A 232 20.95 -8.77 -0.14
N PRO A 233 22.08 -9.50 -0.08
CA PRO A 233 23.35 -8.99 -0.56
C PRO A 233 23.31 -8.68 -2.06
N SER A 234 24.17 -7.76 -2.50
CA SER A 234 24.39 -7.48 -3.93
C SER A 234 24.72 -8.78 -4.69
N PRO A 235 24.19 -9.00 -5.91
CA PRO A 235 23.46 -8.07 -6.77
C PRO A 235 21.92 -8.09 -6.60
N TYR A 236 21.40 -8.77 -5.57
CA TYR A 236 19.95 -8.99 -5.41
C TYR A 236 19.20 -7.83 -4.74
N HIS A 237 19.94 -6.80 -4.29
CA HIS A 237 19.39 -5.55 -3.81
C HIS A 237 19.59 -4.45 -4.87
N GLU A 238 18.49 -3.96 -5.44
CA GLU A 238 18.49 -2.87 -6.40
C GLU A 238 17.56 -1.75 -5.91
N THR A 239 18.07 -0.52 -5.86
CA THR A 239 17.24 0.68 -5.70
C THR A 239 17.23 1.47 -6.99
N SER A 240 16.05 1.92 -7.39
CA SER A 240 15.86 2.77 -8.55
C SER A 240 14.99 3.94 -8.12
N TRP A 241 15.54 5.16 -8.21
CA TRP A 241 14.95 6.38 -7.68
C TRP A 241 14.65 6.25 -6.17
N ASN A 242 13.41 6.52 -5.75
CA ASN A 242 12.91 6.34 -4.39
C ASN A 242 12.33 4.94 -4.11
N ILE A 243 12.55 3.96 -4.99
CA ILE A 243 11.96 2.62 -4.86
C ILE A 243 13.04 1.56 -4.59
N TRP A 244 12.81 0.75 -3.56
CA TRP A 244 13.54 -0.50 -3.37
C TRP A 244 12.85 -1.60 -4.18
N LEU A 245 13.53 -2.10 -5.21
CA LEU A 245 13.00 -3.08 -6.16
C LEU A 245 13.12 -4.49 -5.60
N HIS A 246 12.03 -5.25 -5.73
CA HIS A 246 11.90 -6.61 -5.23
C HIS A 246 11.74 -7.58 -6.41
N HIS A 247 10.66 -8.38 -6.42
CA HIS A 247 10.48 -9.46 -7.37
C HIS A 247 9.71 -9.02 -8.62
N LYS A 248 10.00 -9.65 -9.74
CA LYS A 248 9.16 -9.53 -10.94
C LYS A 248 7.85 -10.27 -10.69
N ILE A 249 6.71 -9.63 -10.93
CA ILE A 249 5.40 -10.29 -10.86
C ILE A 249 5.40 -11.38 -11.96
N PRO A 250 5.16 -12.66 -11.60
CA PRO A 250 5.17 -13.77 -12.56
C PRO A 250 4.34 -13.44 -13.80
N THR A 251 4.80 -13.90 -14.97
CA THR A 251 4.15 -13.74 -16.29
C THR A 251 3.93 -12.31 -16.80
N THR A 252 4.34 -11.28 -16.04
CA THR A 252 4.24 -9.87 -16.47
C THR A 252 5.62 -9.26 -16.71
N ASN A 253 5.69 -8.02 -17.20
CA ASN A 253 6.92 -7.21 -17.23
C ASN A 253 6.98 -6.17 -16.10
N VAL A 254 6.26 -6.41 -15.00
CA VAL A 254 6.14 -5.51 -13.86
C VAL A 254 7.02 -6.02 -12.72
N THR A 255 7.81 -5.14 -12.13
CA THR A 255 8.60 -5.43 -10.93
C THR A 255 7.89 -4.82 -9.72
N THR A 256 7.77 -5.56 -8.63
CA THR A 256 7.28 -5.00 -7.36
C THR A 256 8.38 -4.25 -6.65
N GLY A 257 8.01 -3.35 -5.76
CA GLY A 257 8.94 -2.70 -4.86
C GLY A 257 8.21 -2.03 -3.72
N VAL A 258 8.97 -1.29 -2.92
CA VAL A 258 8.43 -0.41 -1.89
C VAL A 258 9.03 0.98 -2.03
N ASP A 259 8.22 2.00 -1.78
CA ASP A 259 8.73 3.36 -1.60
C ASP A 259 9.59 3.41 -0.32
N ILE A 260 10.83 3.88 -0.43
CA ILE A 260 11.81 3.83 0.66
C ILE A 260 11.46 4.74 1.84
N ARG A 261 10.56 5.70 1.67
CA ARG A 261 10.15 6.66 2.71
C ARG A 261 8.91 6.16 3.46
N THR A 262 7.98 5.55 2.74
CA THR A 262 6.66 5.18 3.28
C THR A 262 6.48 3.68 3.49
N GLY A 263 7.32 2.84 2.87
CA GLY A 263 7.17 1.39 2.86
C GLY A 263 6.01 0.89 2.00
N GLN A 264 5.30 1.80 1.32
CA GLN A 264 4.11 1.46 0.54
C GLN A 264 4.47 0.56 -0.64
N PRO A 265 3.75 -0.56 -0.86
CA PRO A 265 3.93 -1.39 -2.04
C PRO A 265 3.67 -0.62 -3.34
N VAL A 266 4.59 -0.75 -4.29
CA VAL A 266 4.47 -0.19 -5.63
C VAL A 266 4.71 -1.26 -6.70
N ALA A 267 4.12 -1.04 -7.86
CA ALA A 267 4.46 -1.72 -9.11
C ALA A 267 5.27 -0.77 -9.98
N VAL A 268 6.41 -1.24 -10.48
CA VAL A 268 7.31 -0.50 -11.36
C VAL A 268 7.28 -1.13 -12.74
N LYS A 269 7.02 -0.31 -13.76
CA LYS A 269 7.12 -0.72 -15.17
C LYS A 269 8.30 -0.02 -15.82
N LYS A 270 9.01 -0.79 -16.64
CA LYS A 270 10.16 -0.35 -17.44
C LYS A 270 9.73 -0.20 -18.91
N LEU A 271 9.96 0.96 -19.48
CA LEU A 271 9.68 1.32 -20.87
C LEU A 271 11.01 1.51 -21.63
N TRP A 272 11.03 1.08 -22.88
CA TRP A 272 12.17 1.24 -23.76
C TRP A 272 12.01 2.53 -24.59
N ASN A 273 13.02 3.42 -24.57
CA ASN A 273 12.90 4.75 -25.19
C ASN A 273 13.27 4.79 -26.69
N ARG A 274 13.96 3.78 -27.25
CA ARG A 274 14.38 3.80 -28.68
C ARG A 274 13.27 3.46 -29.69
N GLU A 275 12.01 3.67 -29.33
CA GLU A 275 10.92 3.55 -30.30
C GLU A 275 10.88 4.77 -31.23
N THR A 276 10.15 4.65 -32.35
CA THR A 276 9.97 5.75 -33.31
C THR A 276 9.43 7.02 -32.63
N SER A 277 9.69 8.20 -33.18
CA SER A 277 9.23 9.48 -32.63
C SER A 277 7.72 9.53 -32.34
N LYS A 278 6.90 8.88 -33.19
CA LYS A 278 5.44 8.78 -33.00
C LYS A 278 5.07 7.94 -31.77
N THR A 279 5.73 6.80 -31.55
CA THR A 279 5.47 5.98 -30.37
C THR A 279 5.96 6.67 -29.10
N ARG A 280 7.08 7.40 -29.20
CA ARG A 280 7.62 8.22 -28.13
C ARG A 280 6.63 9.29 -27.67
N GLN A 281 6.11 10.09 -28.58
CA GLN A 281 5.13 11.14 -28.26
C GLN A 281 3.88 10.54 -27.60
N TYR A 282 3.39 9.42 -28.12
CA TYR A 282 2.25 8.69 -27.56
C TYR A 282 2.46 8.24 -26.10
N VAL A 283 3.67 7.80 -25.76
CA VAL A 283 4.05 7.42 -24.39
C VAL A 283 4.12 8.66 -23.50
N VAL A 284 4.76 9.73 -23.96
CA VAL A 284 4.91 10.98 -23.20
C VAL A 284 3.56 11.59 -22.85
N GLU A 285 2.64 11.69 -23.81
CA GLU A 285 1.29 12.24 -23.58
C GLU A 285 0.54 11.46 -22.49
N ARG A 286 0.65 10.12 -22.50
CA ARG A 286 0.03 9.26 -21.48
C ARG A 286 0.67 9.37 -20.11
N LEU A 287 2.00 9.42 -20.05
CA LEU A 287 2.70 9.60 -18.79
C LEU A 287 2.36 10.96 -18.17
N LYS A 288 2.34 12.04 -18.97
CA LYS A 288 1.93 13.37 -18.51
C LYS A 288 0.49 13.38 -18.00
N MET A 289 -0.44 12.79 -18.74
CA MET A 289 -1.83 12.69 -18.29
C MET A 289 -1.97 11.93 -16.97
N ALA A 290 -1.34 10.76 -16.86
CA ALA A 290 -1.45 9.93 -15.65
C ALA A 290 -0.72 10.51 -14.42
N LEU A 291 0.23 11.43 -14.63
CA LEU A 291 0.84 12.25 -13.58
C LEU A 291 -0.07 13.41 -13.17
N GLN A 292 -0.74 14.06 -14.11
CA GLN A 292 -1.65 15.19 -13.86
C GLN A 292 -2.97 14.77 -13.19
N SER A 293 -3.39 13.51 -13.35
CA SER A 293 -4.59 12.98 -12.68
C SER A 293 -4.47 12.82 -11.15
N ARG A 294 -3.43 13.39 -10.53
CA ARG A 294 -3.13 13.34 -9.09
C ARG A 294 -4.30 13.76 -8.19
N ASP A 295 -5.13 14.69 -8.63
CA ASP A 295 -6.20 15.28 -7.81
C ASP A 295 -7.57 14.60 -7.98
N ALA A 296 -7.76 13.81 -9.05
CA ALA A 296 -9.03 13.14 -9.32
C ALA A 296 -9.03 11.74 -8.70
N GLN A 297 -9.14 11.67 -7.36
CA GLN A 297 -9.34 10.41 -6.63
C GLN A 297 -10.51 9.59 -7.16
N ASP A 298 -11.42 10.14 -7.98
CA ASP A 298 -12.57 9.44 -8.56
C ASP A 298 -12.47 9.16 -10.08
N SER A 299 -11.37 9.52 -10.74
CA SER A 299 -11.23 9.42 -12.21
C SER A 299 -11.41 8.03 -12.80
N GLY A 300 -11.16 6.95 -12.05
CA GLY A 300 -11.23 5.57 -12.52
C GLY A 300 -9.99 5.14 -13.30
N ILE A 301 -8.99 6.02 -13.45
CA ILE A 301 -7.71 5.74 -14.12
C ILE A 301 -6.66 5.38 -13.06
N LEU A 302 -5.79 4.41 -13.37
CA LEU A 302 -4.65 4.08 -12.51
C LEU A 302 -3.66 5.24 -12.50
N ARG A 303 -3.47 5.84 -11.34
CA ARG A 303 -2.51 6.92 -11.12
C ARG A 303 -1.06 6.43 -11.22
N ILE A 304 -0.21 7.26 -11.83
CA ILE A 304 1.25 7.12 -11.73
C ILE A 304 1.75 7.94 -10.54
N ILE A 305 2.55 7.31 -9.68
CA ILE A 305 3.13 7.96 -8.50
C ILE A 305 4.29 8.84 -8.94
N ASP A 306 5.30 8.24 -9.56
CA ASP A 306 6.50 8.91 -10.09
C ASP A 306 6.92 8.34 -11.46
N VAL A 307 7.68 9.15 -12.22
CA VAL A 307 8.31 8.77 -13.49
C VAL A 307 9.75 9.25 -13.48
N TRP A 308 10.69 8.38 -13.85
CA TRP A 308 12.11 8.69 -13.91
C TRP A 308 12.80 7.93 -15.06
N CYS A 309 14.06 8.21 -15.36
CA CYS A 309 14.80 7.51 -16.40
C CYS A 309 16.03 6.75 -15.86
N SER A 310 16.75 6.05 -16.75
CA SER A 310 17.99 5.33 -16.40
C SER A 310 19.09 6.20 -15.81
N HIS A 311 19.07 7.51 -16.04
CA HIS A 311 19.98 8.48 -15.42
C HIS A 311 19.59 8.83 -13.98
N GLN A 312 18.55 8.19 -13.44
CA GLN A 312 18.02 8.44 -12.11
C GLN A 312 17.58 9.90 -11.93
N THR A 313 16.88 10.45 -12.94
CA THR A 313 16.33 11.80 -12.91
C THR A 313 14.81 11.80 -13.12
N SER A 314 14.12 12.70 -12.42
CA SER A 314 12.70 12.99 -12.56
C SER A 314 12.51 14.51 -12.65
N PRO A 315 11.82 15.05 -13.68
CA PRO A 315 11.20 14.34 -14.80
C PRO A 315 12.22 13.60 -15.68
N PRO A 316 11.81 12.52 -16.40
CA PRO A 316 12.73 11.75 -17.23
C PRO A 316 13.22 12.58 -18.43
N CYS A 317 14.42 12.28 -18.93
CA CYS A 317 14.97 12.90 -20.16
C CYS A 317 13.99 12.82 -21.34
N LEU A 318 13.15 11.78 -21.40
CA LEU A 318 12.09 11.59 -22.38
C LEU A 318 11.12 12.77 -22.48
N PHE A 319 10.95 13.56 -21.42
CA PHE A 319 10.03 14.70 -21.41
C PHE A 319 10.64 15.96 -22.01
N ASP A 320 11.96 16.00 -22.19
CA ASP A 320 12.67 17.10 -22.80
C ASP A 320 12.94 16.78 -24.29
N ALA A 321 12.15 17.39 -25.16
CA ALA A 321 12.25 17.19 -26.61
C ALA A 321 13.37 18.02 -27.27
N SER A 322 14.05 18.90 -26.50
CA SER A 322 15.01 19.86 -27.06
C SER A 322 16.42 19.30 -27.23
N ASN A 323 16.74 18.16 -26.60
CA ASN A 323 18.09 17.61 -26.55
C ASN A 323 18.14 16.18 -27.12
N SER A 324 18.24 16.06 -28.46
CA SER A 324 18.23 14.78 -29.17
C SER A 324 19.34 13.82 -28.74
N ASP A 325 20.52 14.36 -28.42
CA ASP A 325 21.70 13.55 -28.13
C ASP A 325 21.57 12.85 -26.76
N MET A 326 21.03 13.55 -25.75
CA MET A 326 20.69 12.97 -24.44
C MET A 326 19.61 11.87 -24.52
N LEU A 327 18.72 11.93 -25.53
CA LEU A 327 17.65 10.96 -25.71
C LEU A 327 18.16 9.63 -26.28
N ASP A 328 19.22 9.64 -27.08
CA ASP A 328 19.80 8.44 -27.68
C ASP A 328 20.59 7.59 -26.66
N GLU A 329 21.13 8.24 -25.62
CA GLU A 329 21.79 7.61 -24.49
C GLU A 329 20.80 7.12 -23.42
N CYS A 330 19.67 7.81 -23.25
CA CYS A 330 18.64 7.47 -22.27
C CYS A 330 17.80 6.25 -22.70
N ARG A 331 18.30 5.04 -22.44
CA ARG A 331 17.67 3.79 -22.93
C ARG A 331 16.30 3.50 -22.35
N TYR A 332 16.05 3.86 -21.09
CA TYR A 332 14.84 3.44 -20.37
C TYR A 332 14.17 4.55 -19.60
N THR A 333 12.84 4.49 -19.58
CA THR A 333 11.98 5.25 -18.67
C THR A 333 11.26 4.29 -17.75
N PHE A 334 11.16 4.63 -16.48
CA PHE A 334 10.49 3.87 -15.45
C PHE A 334 9.34 4.69 -14.89
N TYR A 335 8.30 4.00 -14.45
CA TYR A 335 7.24 4.64 -13.69
C TYR A 335 6.70 3.70 -12.62
N SER A 336 6.34 4.29 -11.47
CA SER A 336 5.75 3.59 -10.34
C SER A 336 4.25 3.84 -10.29
N MET A 337 3.50 2.83 -9.88
CA MET A 337 2.05 2.89 -9.66
C MET A 337 1.71 2.12 -8.37
N PRO A 338 0.55 2.39 -7.75
CA PRO A 338 0.10 1.58 -6.63
C PRO A 338 0.04 0.10 -7.03
N LEU A 339 0.53 -0.80 -6.17
CA LEU A 339 0.46 -2.23 -6.45
C LEU A 339 -0.99 -2.71 -6.32
N ALA A 340 -1.53 -3.25 -7.41
CA ALA A 340 -2.87 -3.82 -7.42
C ALA A 340 -2.91 -5.19 -6.74
N GLY A 341 -3.96 -5.42 -5.96
CA GLY A 341 -4.20 -6.71 -5.33
C GLY A 341 -4.70 -7.76 -6.31
N TYR A 342 -5.54 -7.34 -7.26
CA TYR A 342 -6.12 -8.22 -8.27
C TYR A 342 -6.21 -7.52 -9.63
N ASN A 343 -6.45 -8.30 -10.69
CA ASN A 343 -6.97 -7.85 -11.98
C ASN A 343 -8.29 -8.58 -12.26
N PHE A 344 -9.03 -8.21 -13.31
CA PHE A 344 -10.34 -8.81 -13.57
C PHE A 344 -10.27 -10.28 -14.02
N LEU A 345 -9.12 -10.76 -14.51
CA LEU A 345 -8.95 -12.16 -14.92
C LEU A 345 -8.85 -13.10 -13.72
N ASP A 346 -8.17 -12.65 -12.65
CA ASP A 346 -7.77 -13.51 -11.53
C ASP A 346 -8.51 -13.19 -10.21
N LEU A 347 -9.40 -12.19 -10.23
CA LEU A 347 -10.23 -11.87 -9.07
C LEU A 347 -11.22 -13.02 -8.79
N PRO A 348 -11.38 -13.49 -7.53
CA PRO A 348 -12.33 -14.53 -7.20
C PRO A 348 -13.77 -13.99 -7.17
N TRP A 349 -14.33 -13.71 -8.34
CA TRP A 349 -15.64 -13.07 -8.54
C TRP A 349 -16.80 -13.75 -7.82
N THR A 350 -16.74 -15.08 -7.66
CA THR A 350 -17.75 -15.88 -6.96
C THR A 350 -17.81 -15.62 -5.45
N LYS A 351 -16.77 -15.02 -4.87
CA LYS A 351 -16.71 -14.65 -3.45
C LYS A 351 -17.17 -13.21 -3.19
N LEU A 352 -17.50 -12.46 -4.25
CA LEU A 352 -17.90 -11.06 -4.15
C LEU A 352 -19.42 -10.94 -4.11
N GLU A 353 -19.90 -9.97 -3.34
CA GLU A 353 -21.30 -9.53 -3.39
C GLU A 353 -21.63 -8.97 -4.78
N HIS A 354 -22.86 -9.19 -5.25
CA HIS A 354 -23.27 -8.85 -6.63
C HIS A 354 -23.21 -7.33 -6.94
N ASP A 355 -23.43 -6.48 -5.94
CA ASP A 355 -23.32 -5.01 -6.05
C ASP A 355 -21.88 -4.56 -6.39
N ILE A 356 -20.88 -5.31 -5.92
CA ILE A 356 -19.47 -5.03 -6.17
C ILE A 356 -19.12 -5.21 -7.66
N HIS A 357 -19.71 -6.21 -8.33
CA HIS A 357 -19.47 -6.47 -9.75
C HIS A 357 -19.81 -5.26 -10.63
N LEU A 358 -21.02 -4.71 -10.44
CA LEU A 358 -21.49 -3.54 -11.18
C LEU A 358 -20.74 -2.28 -10.77
N THR A 359 -20.40 -2.14 -9.48
CA THR A 359 -19.61 -1.01 -8.99
C THR A 359 -18.24 -0.94 -9.64
N TYR A 360 -17.54 -2.08 -9.74
CA TYR A 360 -16.23 -2.14 -10.39
C TYR A 360 -16.29 -1.85 -11.88
N PHE A 361 -17.34 -2.30 -12.56
CA PHE A 361 -17.54 -1.94 -13.97
C PHE A 361 -17.82 -0.45 -14.14
N HIS A 362 -18.70 0.12 -13.31
CA HIS A 362 -18.97 1.56 -13.34
C HIS A 362 -17.68 2.37 -13.14
N GLN A 363 -16.82 1.96 -12.20
CA GLN A 363 -15.54 2.64 -11.93
C GLN A 363 -14.54 2.57 -13.10
N THR A 364 -14.46 1.44 -13.81
CA THR A 364 -13.58 1.35 -14.98
C THR A 364 -14.16 2.10 -16.18
N LEU A 365 -15.48 2.21 -16.30
CA LEU A 365 -16.14 3.04 -17.32
C LEU A 365 -15.96 4.54 -17.05
N LEU A 366 -15.97 4.99 -15.78
CA LEU A 366 -15.55 6.35 -15.41
C LEU A 366 -14.12 6.63 -15.87
N GLY A 367 -13.22 5.67 -15.65
CA GLY A 367 -11.84 5.72 -16.15
C GLY A 367 -11.75 5.89 -17.66
N LEU A 368 -12.60 5.18 -18.39
CA LEU A 368 -12.66 5.27 -19.83
C LEU A 368 -13.23 6.60 -20.33
N SER A 369 -14.28 7.12 -19.69
CA SER A 369 -14.86 8.43 -20.04
C SER A 369 -13.85 9.55 -19.85
N ALA A 370 -13.18 9.58 -18.70
CA ALA A 370 -12.14 10.58 -18.40
C ALA A 370 -10.98 10.52 -19.41
N LEU A 371 -10.64 9.33 -19.91
CA LEU A 371 -9.63 9.16 -20.95
C LEU A 371 -10.13 9.72 -22.30
N HIS A 372 -11.36 9.38 -22.69
CA HIS A 372 -11.97 9.82 -23.96
C HIS A 372 -12.23 11.33 -23.99
N GLU A 373 -12.63 11.93 -22.88
CA GLU A 373 -12.83 13.39 -22.73
C GLU A 373 -11.55 14.18 -23.01
N GLN A 374 -10.38 13.60 -22.71
CA GLN A 374 -9.08 14.19 -23.01
C GLN A 374 -8.60 13.87 -24.45
N GLY A 375 -9.45 13.29 -25.29
CA GLY A 375 -9.12 12.88 -26.65
C GLY A 375 -8.17 11.69 -26.73
N LEU A 376 -7.94 10.98 -25.63
CA LEU A 376 -7.06 9.82 -25.57
C LEU A 376 -7.85 8.53 -25.75
N ILE A 377 -7.21 7.54 -26.40
CA ILE A 377 -7.75 6.20 -26.60
C ILE A 377 -6.93 5.23 -25.76
N HIS A 378 -7.57 4.27 -25.10
CA HIS A 378 -6.84 3.22 -24.40
C HIS A 378 -6.16 2.27 -25.39
N GLY A 379 -6.93 1.73 -26.34
CA GLY A 379 -6.47 0.99 -27.52
C GLY A 379 -6.07 -0.46 -27.25
N ASN A 380 -6.14 -0.91 -25.99
CA ASN A 380 -5.73 -2.24 -25.58
C ASN A 380 -6.38 -2.69 -24.25
N ILE A 381 -7.68 -2.42 -24.08
CA ILE A 381 -8.39 -2.82 -22.85
C ILE A 381 -8.53 -4.34 -22.84
N ARG A 382 -8.08 -4.94 -21.73
CA ARG A 382 -8.14 -6.38 -21.43
C ARG A 382 -8.48 -6.58 -19.95
N PRO A 383 -8.97 -7.76 -19.52
CA PRO A 383 -9.17 -8.06 -18.10
C PRO A 383 -7.94 -7.79 -17.23
N THR A 384 -6.72 -7.99 -17.76
CA THR A 384 -5.45 -7.73 -17.07
C THR A 384 -5.10 -6.24 -16.95
N SER A 385 -5.73 -5.36 -17.73
CA SER A 385 -5.61 -3.90 -17.60
C SER A 385 -6.61 -3.29 -16.61
N LEU A 386 -7.62 -4.05 -16.19
CA LEU A 386 -8.60 -3.64 -15.20
C LEU A 386 -8.14 -4.13 -13.82
N LEU A 387 -7.65 -3.21 -12.98
CA LEU A 387 -6.96 -3.52 -11.74
C LEU A 387 -7.82 -3.20 -10.52
N ILE A 388 -7.69 -4.00 -9.47
CA ILE A 388 -8.34 -3.78 -8.17
C ILE A 388 -7.30 -3.31 -7.16
N LEU A 389 -7.39 -2.05 -6.75
CA LEU A 389 -6.55 -1.45 -5.72
C LEU A 389 -7.21 -1.59 -4.35
N ALA A 390 -6.39 -1.68 -3.31
CA ALA A 390 -6.83 -1.36 -1.96
C ALA A 390 -7.10 0.15 -1.88
N ASN A 391 -8.25 0.54 -1.34
CA ASN A 391 -8.64 1.92 -1.10
C ASN A 391 -7.88 2.42 0.13
N THR A 392 -6.89 3.27 -0.12
CA THR A 392 -6.01 3.87 0.90
C THR A 392 -6.63 5.12 1.54
N ALA A 393 -7.79 5.60 1.09
CA ALA A 393 -8.41 6.83 1.57
C ALA A 393 -9.04 6.74 2.98
N HIS A 394 -8.93 5.59 3.64
CA HIS A 394 -9.40 5.39 5.02
C HIS A 394 -8.24 4.94 5.92
N THR A 395 -7.30 5.84 6.17
CA THR A 395 -6.32 5.80 7.27
C THR A 395 -6.95 6.01 8.65
N SER A 396 -8.18 5.55 8.87
CA SER A 396 -8.82 5.53 10.17
C SER A 396 -8.95 4.09 10.63
N TYR A 397 -8.09 3.72 11.59
CA TYR A 397 -8.20 2.51 12.40
C TYR A 397 -9.66 2.28 12.80
N THR A 398 -10.34 1.31 12.17
CA THR A 398 -11.49 0.57 12.72
C THR A 398 -11.87 -0.58 11.77
N THR A 399 -11.65 -1.77 12.29
CA THR A 399 -12.34 -3.06 12.09
C THR A 399 -13.40 -3.24 10.97
N THR A 400 -13.24 -4.41 10.32
CA THR A 400 -14.27 -5.33 9.80
C THR A 400 -15.16 -4.91 8.61
N LYS A 401 -14.55 -4.56 7.46
CA LYS A 401 -15.03 -4.97 6.11
C LYS A 401 -13.96 -4.74 5.03
N ALA A 402 -12.97 -5.63 4.95
CA ALA A 402 -11.79 -5.55 4.07
C ALA A 402 -12.08 -5.55 2.55
N LEU A 403 -13.32 -5.88 2.11
CA LEU A 403 -13.73 -5.78 0.71
C LEU A 403 -14.40 -4.44 0.33
N SER A 404 -14.96 -3.72 1.30
CA SER A 404 -15.67 -2.45 1.05
C SER A 404 -14.73 -1.27 0.77
N THR A 405 -13.44 -1.49 0.94
CA THR A 405 -12.35 -0.54 0.72
C THR A 405 -11.51 -0.97 -0.47
N LYS A 406 -12.08 -1.52 -1.53
CA LYS A 406 -11.35 -1.81 -2.77
C LYS A 406 -11.97 -1.03 -3.92
N ARG A 407 -11.17 -0.70 -4.93
CA ARG A 407 -11.58 0.11 -6.08
C ARG A 407 -11.02 -0.47 -7.36
N ALA A 408 -11.84 -0.52 -8.40
CA ALA A 408 -11.42 -0.83 -9.75
C ALA A 408 -10.90 0.40 -10.49
N VAL A 409 -9.80 0.23 -11.22
CA VAL A 409 -9.17 1.27 -12.03
C VAL A 409 -8.70 0.72 -13.38
N LEU A 410 -8.66 1.58 -14.38
CA LEU A 410 -8.14 1.30 -15.71
C LEU A 410 -6.65 1.64 -15.78
N SER A 411 -5.79 0.64 -15.97
CA SER A 411 -4.35 0.84 -16.22
C SER A 411 -4.11 1.23 -17.67
N LEU A 412 -3.48 2.38 -17.91
CA LEU A 412 -3.12 2.81 -19.26
C LEU A 412 -2.19 1.83 -19.99
N SER A 413 -2.38 1.72 -21.30
CA SER A 413 -1.45 1.06 -22.21
C SER A 413 -0.37 2.04 -22.68
N MET A 414 0.89 1.73 -22.37
CA MET A 414 2.05 2.49 -22.87
C MET A 414 2.59 1.93 -24.19
N SER A 415 1.93 0.94 -24.78
CA SER A 415 2.29 0.37 -26.07
C SER A 415 1.21 0.73 -27.08
N GLN A 416 1.62 1.29 -28.22
CA GLN A 416 0.83 1.18 -29.44
C GLN A 416 0.93 -0.27 -29.89
N VAL A 417 -0.21 -0.95 -29.97
CA VAL A 417 -0.24 -2.40 -30.22
C VAL A 417 0.44 -2.75 -31.55
N GLU A 418 1.68 -3.25 -31.48
CA GLU A 418 2.22 -4.18 -32.47
C GLU A 418 1.72 -5.58 -32.09
N ARG A 419 0.53 -5.85 -32.65
CA ARG A 419 -0.30 -7.05 -32.62
C ARG A 419 0.48 -8.34 -32.31
N LYS A 420 0.23 -8.92 -31.13
CA LYS A 420 0.41 -10.37 -30.92
C LYS A 420 -0.97 -11.04 -30.98
N PRO A 421 -1.34 -11.70 -32.09
CA PRO A 421 -2.65 -12.32 -32.31
C PRO A 421 -2.87 -13.65 -31.54
N TYR A 422 -2.08 -13.91 -30.49
CA TYR A 422 -2.06 -15.15 -29.70
C TYR A 422 -2.21 -14.86 -28.19
N ASP A 423 -3.14 -13.97 -27.86
CA ASP A 423 -3.49 -13.65 -26.48
C ASP A 423 -4.81 -14.34 -26.11
N ILE A 424 -4.87 -14.93 -24.92
CA ILE A 424 -6.06 -15.53 -24.31
C ILE A 424 -7.28 -14.59 -24.26
N THR A 425 -7.07 -13.28 -24.44
CA THR A 425 -8.08 -12.23 -24.44
C THR A 425 -8.52 -11.75 -25.83
N CYS A 426 -8.37 -12.58 -26.88
CA CYS A 426 -8.75 -12.25 -28.26
C CYS A 426 -10.18 -11.71 -28.43
N ILE A 427 -11.12 -12.13 -27.57
CA ILE A 427 -12.51 -11.65 -27.56
C ILE A 427 -12.62 -10.13 -27.32
N CYS A 428 -11.60 -9.53 -26.70
CA CYS A 428 -11.55 -8.09 -26.42
C CYS A 428 -11.26 -7.24 -27.66
N ILE A 429 -10.90 -7.88 -28.78
CA ILE A 429 -10.72 -7.20 -30.07
C ILE A 429 -12.07 -7.16 -30.77
N ALA A 430 -12.53 -5.96 -31.12
CA ALA A 430 -13.81 -5.77 -31.79
C ALA A 430 -13.83 -6.36 -33.21
N PRO A 431 -14.99 -6.79 -33.74
CA PRO A 431 -15.08 -7.48 -35.02
C PRO A 431 -14.53 -6.67 -36.20
N GLU A 432 -14.80 -5.36 -36.24
CA GLU A 432 -14.32 -4.45 -37.28
C GLU A 432 -12.78 -4.27 -37.25
N ALA A 433 -12.16 -4.44 -36.08
CA ALA A 433 -10.70 -4.43 -35.98
C ALA A 433 -10.10 -5.71 -36.58
N TRP A 434 -10.73 -6.87 -36.36
CA TRP A 434 -10.35 -8.14 -37.02
C TRP A 434 -10.54 -8.07 -38.52
N GLN A 435 -11.69 -7.55 -38.98
CA GLN A 435 -11.95 -7.38 -40.40
C GLN A 435 -10.89 -6.49 -41.05
N LYS A 436 -10.52 -5.36 -40.42
CA LYS A 436 -9.46 -4.49 -40.93
C LYS A 436 -8.09 -5.18 -41.00
N ILE A 437 -7.74 -5.99 -40.00
CA ILE A 437 -6.50 -6.78 -40.00
C ILE A 437 -6.47 -7.75 -41.20
N ASN A 438 -7.59 -8.42 -41.48
CA ASN A 438 -7.66 -9.46 -42.51
C ASN A 438 -7.85 -8.90 -43.93
N SER A 439 -8.57 -7.78 -44.08
CA SER A 439 -8.99 -7.21 -45.37
C SER A 439 -8.01 -6.20 -45.98
N ARG A 440 -6.95 -5.80 -45.25
CA ARG A 440 -6.05 -4.68 -45.63
C ARG A 440 -6.77 -3.36 -45.96
N SER A 441 -8.01 -3.19 -45.47
CA SER A 441 -8.80 -1.99 -45.71
C SER A 441 -8.17 -0.73 -45.08
N THR A 442 -8.27 0.40 -45.78
CA THR A 442 -7.82 1.72 -45.33
C THR A 442 -8.84 2.45 -44.45
N THR A 443 -10.06 1.90 -44.28
CA THR A 443 -11.15 2.54 -43.52
C THR A 443 -10.69 2.92 -42.11
N LYS A 444 -10.90 4.19 -41.73
CA LYS A 444 -10.59 4.69 -40.40
C LYS A 444 -11.59 4.09 -39.40
N LEU A 445 -11.08 3.42 -38.37
CA LEU A 445 -11.91 2.85 -37.31
C LEU A 445 -12.18 3.91 -36.24
N ASP A 446 -13.39 3.93 -35.69
CA ASP A 446 -13.68 4.68 -34.47
C ASP A 446 -13.04 3.98 -33.27
N LYS A 447 -11.90 4.53 -32.83
CA LYS A 447 -11.11 3.97 -31.74
C LYS A 447 -11.82 4.06 -30.39
N THR A 448 -12.73 5.00 -30.19
CA THR A 448 -13.48 5.11 -28.93
C THR A 448 -14.47 3.95 -28.80
N LYS A 449 -15.13 3.58 -29.91
CA LYS A 449 -16.06 2.44 -29.97
C LYS A 449 -15.34 1.09 -29.86
N LEU A 450 -14.09 1.01 -30.28
CA LEU A 450 -13.22 -0.15 -30.02
C LEU A 450 -12.98 -0.33 -28.52
N ASP A 451 -12.69 0.76 -27.79
CA ASP A 451 -12.49 0.69 -26.35
C ASP A 451 -13.78 0.28 -25.61
N ILE A 452 -14.96 0.75 -26.06
CA ILE A 452 -16.25 0.37 -25.47
C ILE A 452 -16.50 -1.14 -25.59
N TRP A 453 -16.25 -1.70 -26.77
CA TRP A 453 -16.30 -3.15 -26.98
C TRP A 453 -15.32 -3.88 -26.05
N ALA A 454 -14.06 -3.44 -26.04
CA ALA A 454 -12.99 -4.09 -25.29
C ALA A 454 -13.25 -4.06 -23.77
N LEU A 455 -13.84 -2.98 -23.25
CA LEU A 455 -14.25 -2.87 -21.87
C LEU A 455 -15.42 -3.80 -21.54
N ALA A 456 -16.46 -3.84 -22.37
CA ALA A 456 -17.63 -4.71 -22.16
C ALA A 456 -17.24 -6.19 -22.20
N THR A 457 -16.43 -6.59 -23.17
CA THR A 457 -15.91 -7.97 -23.29
C THR A 457 -14.93 -8.32 -22.17
N SER A 458 -14.11 -7.38 -21.70
CA SER A 458 -13.28 -7.59 -20.51
C SER A 458 -14.13 -7.85 -19.26
N TRP A 459 -15.31 -7.22 -19.17
CA TRP A 459 -16.23 -7.44 -18.07
C TRP A 459 -16.99 -8.76 -18.14
N ILE A 460 -17.13 -9.39 -19.32
CA ILE A 460 -17.71 -10.73 -19.43
C ILE A 460 -16.98 -11.73 -18.50
N TYR A 461 -15.66 -11.57 -18.34
CA TYR A 461 -14.82 -12.41 -17.46
C TYR A 461 -15.26 -12.41 -15.98
N THR A 462 -16.09 -11.46 -15.54
CA THR A 462 -16.57 -11.43 -14.15
C THR A 462 -17.67 -12.45 -13.86
N PHE A 463 -18.36 -12.95 -14.89
CA PHE A 463 -19.47 -13.92 -14.76
C PHE A 463 -19.39 -15.09 -15.75
N MET A 464 -18.48 -15.04 -16.72
CA MET A 464 -18.25 -16.11 -17.68
C MET A 464 -16.80 -16.07 -18.15
N ARG A 465 -16.11 -17.22 -18.17
CA ARG A 465 -14.79 -17.33 -18.80
C ARG A 465 -14.98 -17.82 -20.25
N PRO A 466 -14.77 -16.97 -21.28
CA PRO A 466 -14.83 -17.41 -22.66
C PRO A 466 -13.74 -18.47 -22.94
N PRO A 467 -13.93 -19.32 -23.97
CA PRO A 467 -12.87 -20.23 -24.40
C PRO A 467 -11.60 -19.48 -24.76
N ASP A 468 -10.44 -20.07 -24.45
CA ASP A 468 -9.15 -19.47 -24.76
C ASP A 468 -9.03 -19.23 -26.28
N ASN A 469 -8.49 -18.08 -26.66
CA ASN A 469 -8.32 -17.65 -28.06
C ASN A 469 -9.63 -17.55 -28.88
N PHE A 470 -10.80 -17.46 -28.23
CA PHE A 470 -12.05 -17.21 -28.94
C PHE A 470 -12.01 -15.84 -29.64
N LYS A 471 -12.23 -15.85 -30.96
CA LYS A 471 -12.22 -14.66 -31.83
C LYS A 471 -13.61 -14.44 -32.39
N ILE A 472 -14.02 -13.18 -32.46
CA ILE A 472 -15.29 -12.80 -33.07
C ILE A 472 -14.95 -12.15 -34.41
N VAL A 473 -14.94 -12.98 -35.46
CA VAL A 473 -14.55 -12.55 -36.82
C VAL A 473 -15.78 -12.49 -37.72
N THR A 474 -16.76 -13.35 -37.49
CA THR A 474 -18.01 -13.44 -38.24
C THR A 474 -19.22 -13.06 -37.39
N GLU A 475 -20.30 -12.65 -38.05
CA GLU A 475 -21.59 -12.37 -37.39
C GLU A 475 -22.13 -13.60 -36.65
N ARG A 476 -21.86 -14.81 -37.18
CA ARG A 476 -22.20 -16.07 -36.51
C ARG A 476 -21.49 -16.22 -35.16
N ASP A 477 -20.20 -15.86 -35.08
CA ASP A 477 -19.43 -15.90 -33.84
C ASP A 477 -20.00 -14.91 -32.81
N HIS A 478 -20.41 -13.73 -33.28
CA HIS A 478 -21.04 -12.71 -32.46
C HIS A 478 -22.40 -13.16 -31.91
N LEU A 479 -23.27 -13.73 -32.75
CA LEU A 479 -24.55 -14.29 -32.33
C LEU A 479 -24.38 -15.45 -31.34
N GLN A 480 -23.30 -16.24 -31.48
CA GLN A 480 -22.97 -17.27 -30.50
C GLN A 480 -22.53 -16.67 -29.15
N MET A 481 -21.66 -15.66 -29.16
CA MET A 481 -21.26 -14.94 -27.95
C MET A 481 -22.49 -14.31 -27.26
N GLN A 482 -23.33 -13.60 -28.01
CA GLN A 482 -24.53 -12.95 -27.46
C GLN A 482 -25.48 -13.95 -26.82
N ARG A 483 -25.72 -15.12 -27.44
CA ARG A 483 -26.52 -16.19 -26.82
C ARG A 483 -25.94 -16.68 -25.50
N GLN A 484 -24.61 -16.85 -25.41
CA GLN A 484 -23.95 -17.25 -24.17
C GLN A 484 -24.05 -16.18 -23.09
N VAL A 485 -23.85 -14.91 -23.44
CA VAL A 485 -24.00 -13.77 -22.52
C VAL A 485 -25.45 -13.70 -22.00
N GLN A 486 -26.43 -13.79 -22.89
CA GLN A 486 -27.85 -13.75 -22.54
C GLN A 486 -28.26 -14.90 -21.62
N TYR A 487 -27.79 -16.13 -21.91
CA TYR A 487 -28.00 -17.29 -21.04
C TYR A 487 -27.45 -17.06 -19.62
N ARG A 488 -26.30 -16.38 -19.49
CA ARG A 488 -25.73 -16.04 -18.17
C ARG A 488 -26.52 -14.94 -17.46
N ILE A 489 -26.95 -13.93 -18.18
CA ILE A 489 -27.79 -12.84 -17.65
C ILE A 489 -29.10 -13.39 -17.08
N GLU A 490 -29.76 -14.33 -17.76
CA GLU A 490 -31.02 -14.92 -17.31
C GLU A 490 -30.87 -15.68 -15.99
N ARG A 491 -29.70 -16.28 -15.75
CA ARG A 491 -29.39 -16.98 -14.50
C ARG A 491 -28.91 -16.05 -13.38
N LEU A 492 -28.47 -14.85 -13.72
CA LEU A 492 -27.90 -13.87 -12.79
C LEU A 492 -28.83 -12.66 -12.72
N SER A 493 -29.82 -12.74 -11.83
CA SER A 493 -30.90 -11.73 -11.71
C SER A 493 -30.38 -10.29 -11.54
N PHE A 494 -29.22 -10.09 -10.91
CA PHE A 494 -28.60 -8.77 -10.75
C PHE A 494 -28.16 -8.12 -12.07
N LEU A 495 -27.89 -8.92 -13.11
CA LEU A 495 -27.49 -8.44 -14.44
C LEU A 495 -28.67 -8.02 -15.30
N ARG A 496 -29.91 -8.39 -14.95
CA ARG A 496 -31.09 -8.20 -15.80
C ARG A 496 -31.33 -6.72 -16.17
N ARG A 497 -31.16 -5.81 -15.22
CA ARG A 497 -31.26 -4.35 -15.46
C ARG A 497 -30.11 -3.81 -16.31
N PHE A 498 -28.96 -4.48 -16.27
CA PHE A 498 -27.76 -4.08 -16.98
C PHE A 498 -27.69 -4.65 -18.40
N ALA A 499 -28.40 -5.74 -18.67
CA ALA A 499 -28.41 -6.45 -19.95
C ALA A 499 -28.60 -5.55 -21.19
N PRO A 500 -29.56 -4.59 -21.21
CA PRO A 500 -29.73 -3.74 -22.38
C PRO A 500 -28.50 -2.88 -22.68
N LEU A 501 -27.83 -2.36 -21.65
CA LEU A 501 -26.61 -1.58 -21.83
C LEU A 501 -25.45 -2.47 -22.30
N LEU A 502 -25.27 -3.64 -21.68
CA LEU A 502 -24.21 -4.57 -22.10
C LEU A 502 -24.37 -4.95 -23.58
N ASN A 503 -25.59 -5.29 -24.00
CA ASN A 503 -25.87 -5.67 -25.38
C ASN A 503 -25.59 -4.53 -26.37
N LYS A 504 -25.86 -3.27 -25.98
CA LYS A 504 -25.48 -2.09 -26.79
C LYS A 504 -23.96 -1.91 -26.87
N MET A 505 -23.23 -2.07 -25.77
CA MET A 505 -21.77 -1.99 -25.78
C MET A 505 -21.12 -3.12 -26.60
N LEU A 506 -21.77 -4.29 -26.67
CA LEU A 506 -21.39 -5.46 -27.48
C LEU A 506 -22.09 -5.50 -28.85
N ALA A 507 -22.59 -4.37 -29.35
CA ALA A 507 -23.22 -4.33 -30.67
C ALA A 507 -22.21 -4.67 -31.77
N TRP A 508 -22.65 -5.46 -32.75
CA TRP A 508 -21.83 -5.83 -33.91
C TRP A 508 -21.38 -4.57 -34.66
N GLU A 509 -22.33 -3.74 -35.05
CA GLU A 509 -22.08 -2.47 -35.72
C GLU A 509 -21.52 -1.41 -34.74
N PRO A 510 -20.37 -0.77 -35.05
CA PRO A 510 -19.74 0.22 -34.17
C PRO A 510 -20.64 1.44 -33.89
N GLU A 511 -21.43 1.87 -34.88
CA GLU A 511 -22.38 2.99 -34.80
C GLU A 511 -23.45 2.78 -33.72
N CYS A 512 -23.80 1.52 -33.46
CA CYS A 512 -24.80 1.13 -32.46
C CYS A 512 -24.25 1.09 -31.03
N ARG A 513 -22.91 1.17 -30.86
CA ARG A 513 -22.29 1.19 -29.53
C ARG A 513 -22.37 2.59 -28.95
N PRO A 514 -22.66 2.77 -27.65
CA PRO A 514 -22.67 4.09 -27.03
C PRO A 514 -21.24 4.66 -26.93
N SER A 515 -21.11 5.96 -26.74
CA SER A 515 -19.89 6.56 -26.17
C SER A 515 -19.74 6.20 -24.69
N ALA A 516 -18.57 6.45 -24.09
CA ALA A 516 -18.35 6.19 -22.66
C ALA A 516 -19.29 7.05 -21.79
N ALA A 517 -19.48 8.33 -22.16
CA ALA A 517 -20.40 9.24 -21.48
C ALA A 517 -21.86 8.81 -21.59
N GLU A 518 -22.31 8.38 -22.79
CA GLU A 518 -23.67 7.84 -22.99
C GLU A 518 -23.90 6.56 -22.18
N ALA A 519 -22.89 5.68 -22.12
CA ALA A 519 -22.97 4.47 -21.32
C ALA A 519 -23.08 4.78 -19.82
N LEU A 520 -22.36 5.80 -19.32
CA LEU A 520 -22.45 6.27 -17.92
C LEU A 520 -23.79 6.93 -17.58
N ALA A 521 -24.42 7.60 -18.55
CA ALA A 521 -25.74 8.23 -18.37
C ALA A 521 -26.91 7.23 -18.32
N SER A 522 -26.65 5.93 -18.57
CA SER A 522 -27.68 4.90 -18.57
C SER A 522 -28.31 4.67 -17.19
N ASN A 523 -29.62 4.43 -17.16
CA ASN A 523 -30.35 4.02 -15.96
C ASN A 523 -29.95 2.62 -15.43
N ALA A 524 -29.13 1.88 -16.20
CA ALA A 524 -28.58 0.60 -15.79
C ALA A 524 -27.74 0.68 -14.49
N TRP A 525 -27.25 1.88 -14.13
CA TRP A 525 -26.42 2.11 -12.94
C TRP A 525 -27.21 2.41 -11.67
N GLN A 526 -28.55 2.47 -11.73
CA GLN A 526 -29.39 2.72 -10.56
C GLN A 526 -29.02 1.85 -9.34
N PRO A 527 -28.76 0.53 -9.47
CA PRO A 527 -28.35 -0.30 -8.33
C PRO A 527 -27.05 0.16 -7.66
N VAL A 528 -26.11 0.71 -8.42
CA VAL A 528 -24.84 1.24 -7.90
C VAL A 528 -25.09 2.53 -7.10
N TRP A 529 -25.95 3.41 -7.60
CA TRP A 529 -26.31 4.65 -6.91
C TRP A 529 -27.13 4.39 -5.65
N ASP A 530 -28.10 3.48 -5.71
CA ASP A 530 -28.93 3.08 -4.57
C ASP A 530 -28.06 2.53 -3.42
N GLU A 531 -27.05 1.70 -3.74
CA GLU A 531 -26.13 1.16 -2.73
C GLU A 531 -25.18 2.23 -2.18
N LYS A 532 -24.67 3.15 -3.03
CA LYS A 532 -23.87 4.29 -2.57
C LYS A 532 -24.65 5.13 -1.56
N GLN A 533 -25.89 5.47 -1.88
CA GLN A 533 -26.79 6.22 -1.00
C GLN A 533 -27.06 5.48 0.32
N ARG A 534 -27.39 4.18 0.27
CA ARG A 534 -27.57 3.33 1.46
C ARG A 534 -26.34 3.33 2.37
N ARG A 535 -25.12 3.29 1.81
CA ARG A 535 -23.88 3.32 2.59
C ARG A 535 -23.67 4.67 3.25
N GLU A 536 -23.94 5.77 2.56
CA GLU A 536 -23.85 7.11 3.12
C GLU A 536 -24.86 7.34 4.25
N ASP A 537 -26.10 6.88 4.08
CA ASP A 537 -27.14 7.02 5.09
C ASP A 537 -26.82 6.19 6.34
N LYS A 538 -26.31 4.97 6.18
CA LYS A 538 -25.77 4.16 7.29
C LYS A 538 -24.63 4.88 8.02
N LYS A 539 -23.70 5.52 7.29
CA LYS A 539 -22.61 6.31 7.91
C LYS A 539 -23.16 7.50 8.68
N LYS A 540 -24.12 8.25 8.12
CA LYS A 540 -24.78 9.38 8.79
C LYS A 540 -25.51 8.91 10.06
N GLN A 541 -26.24 7.81 10.00
CA GLN A 541 -26.95 7.23 11.15
C GLN A 541 -25.97 6.79 12.25
N LYS A 542 -24.86 6.13 11.90
CA LYS A 542 -23.81 5.76 12.86
C LYS A 542 -23.16 6.99 13.53
N ARG A 543 -22.92 8.07 12.78
CA ARG A 543 -22.40 9.33 13.33
C ARG A 543 -23.38 9.95 14.32
N LYS A 544 -24.68 10.00 13.99
CA LYS A 544 -25.74 10.49 14.88
C LYS A 544 -25.83 9.66 16.16
N ALA A 545 -25.80 8.32 16.06
CA ALA A 545 -25.84 7.44 17.22
C ALA A 545 -24.61 7.61 18.14
N LYS A 546 -23.42 7.80 17.57
CA LYS A 546 -22.18 8.05 18.34
C LYS A 546 -22.17 9.41 19.04
N MET A 547 -22.80 10.43 18.44
CA MET A 547 -22.99 11.75 19.09
C MET A 547 -24.00 11.68 20.24
N GLN A 548 -25.06 10.89 20.10
CA GLN A 548 -26.07 10.71 21.16
C GLN A 548 -25.57 9.86 22.34
N SER A 549 -24.73 8.85 22.10
CA SER A 549 -24.14 8.04 23.18
C SER A 549 -22.97 8.74 23.91
N GLY A 550 -22.31 9.72 23.28
CA GLY A 550 -21.26 10.54 23.89
C GLY A 550 -21.76 11.66 24.80
N GLY A 551 -23.05 12.00 24.76
CA GLY A 551 -23.65 13.11 25.51
C GLY A 551 -24.05 12.80 26.96
N ALA A 552 -23.84 11.57 27.46
CA ALA A 552 -24.26 11.16 28.80
C ALA A 552 -23.12 11.03 29.83
N LYS A 553 -21.95 11.66 29.61
CA LYS A 553 -21.03 11.94 30.72
C LYS A 553 -21.52 13.19 31.44
N ARG A 554 -22.36 12.99 32.47
CA ARG A 554 -22.68 14.01 33.48
C ARG A 554 -21.37 14.62 33.98
N VAL A 555 -21.08 15.84 33.54
CA VAL A 555 -20.14 16.72 34.23
C VAL A 555 -20.78 16.97 35.59
N ARG A 556 -20.21 16.40 36.65
CA ARG A 556 -20.48 16.83 38.03
C ARG A 556 -19.96 18.26 38.11
N VAL A 557 -20.85 19.23 37.94
CA VAL A 557 -20.59 20.59 38.39
C VAL A 557 -20.46 20.46 39.90
N LEU A 558 -19.25 20.60 40.42
CA LEU A 558 -19.01 20.77 41.84
C LEU A 558 -19.69 22.09 42.21
N SER A 559 -20.74 22.00 43.03
CA SER A 559 -21.31 23.17 43.70
C SER A 559 -20.19 23.91 44.46
N PRO A 560 -20.15 25.24 44.41
CA PRO A 560 -19.15 25.99 45.18
C PRO A 560 -19.45 25.81 46.67
N ALA A 561 -18.45 25.39 47.43
CA ALA A 561 -18.53 25.37 48.88
C ALA A 561 -18.64 26.81 49.39
N THR A 562 -19.67 27.06 50.18
CA THR A 562 -19.81 28.19 51.09
C THR A 562 -18.67 28.17 52.10
N GLU A 563 -17.75 29.13 51.99
CA GLU A 563 -17.06 29.85 53.08
C GLU A 563 -15.82 30.52 52.50
N ASP A 564 -15.97 31.78 52.08
CA ASP A 564 -14.95 32.83 52.23
C ASP A 564 -15.51 34.15 51.66
N TYR A 565 -16.39 34.78 52.45
CA TYR A 565 -16.62 36.22 52.36
C TYR A 565 -16.23 36.83 53.68
N LYS A 566 -14.93 37.14 53.82
CA LYS A 566 -14.52 38.22 54.72
C LYS A 566 -14.86 39.54 54.05
N ILE A 567 -15.84 40.18 54.65
CA ILE A 567 -16.22 41.58 54.53
C ILE A 567 -14.95 42.45 54.54
N ILE A 568 -14.71 43.18 53.45
CA ILE A 568 -14.00 44.45 53.50
C ILE A 568 -15.07 45.47 53.14
N GLU A 569 -15.54 46.18 54.16
CA GLU A 569 -16.42 47.32 54.03
C GLU A 569 -15.78 48.41 53.19
N SER A 570 -16.64 48.99 52.37
CA SER A 570 -16.47 50.18 51.57
C SER A 570 -16.19 51.41 52.43
N ASP A 571 -15.14 52.14 52.08
CA ASP A 571 -15.11 53.60 52.27
C ASP A 571 -14.84 54.26 50.91
N SER A 572 -15.91 54.82 50.33
CA SER A 572 -15.82 56.04 49.51
C SER A 572 -17.21 56.43 48.99
N LYS A 573 -17.81 57.44 49.62
CA LYS A 573 -18.51 58.52 48.91
C LYS A 573 -18.51 59.80 49.75
N LYS A 574 -17.70 60.75 49.27
CA LYS A 574 -17.87 62.21 49.20
C LYS A 574 -18.17 62.97 50.50
N ASP A 575 -17.21 63.79 50.94
CA ASP A 575 -17.04 65.20 50.48
C ASP A 575 -15.57 65.59 50.48
#